data_AF-A0A5B8U523-F1
#
_entry.id   AF-A0A5B8U523-F1
#
_cell.length_a   1.000
_cell.length_b   1.000
_cell.length_c   1.000
_cell.angle_alpha   90.00
_cell.angle_beta   90.00
_cell.angle_gamma   90.00
#
_symmetry.space_group_name_H-M   'P 1'
#
loop_
_entity.id
_entity.type
_entity.pdbx_description
1 polymer ?
#
loop_
_entity_poly.entity_id
_entity_poly.type
_entity_poly.pdbx_seq_one_letter_code
_entity_poly.pdbx_strand_id
1 'polypeptide(L)'
;MRVAGRDLPLAALQWLGLLAAPAAVLSQQIFGVALTLAQCNAAGRSWQLPVHALSAAATAVAAVVAALGVIAAVLALQATAGVEDQAAPPPGRVHFLAVVGLTVSPLLLAVILMDGFGVGFHEACRQS
;
A
#
# COMPACT_ATOMS: atom_id res chain seq x y z
N MET A 1 18.36 13.34 -1.78
CA MET A 1 18.68 12.24 -2.73
C MET A 1 18.22 12.69 -4.12
N ARG A 2 19.08 12.59 -5.14
CA ARG A 2 18.71 12.98 -6.51
C ARG A 2 18.17 11.78 -7.26
N VAL A 3 16.89 11.84 -7.66
CA VAL A 3 16.27 10.84 -8.53
C VAL A 3 15.83 11.56 -9.80
N ALA A 4 16.28 11.11 -10.97
CA ALA A 4 15.96 11.72 -12.26
C ALA A 4 16.15 13.26 -12.31
N GLY A 5 17.22 13.77 -11.69
CA GLY A 5 17.56 15.20 -11.69
C GLY A 5 16.75 16.08 -10.72
N ARG A 6 15.84 15.51 -9.92
CA ARG A 6 15.11 16.23 -8.86
C ARG A 6 15.63 15.85 -7.47
N ASP A 7 15.84 16.86 -6.63
CA ASP A 7 16.12 16.67 -5.20
C ASP A 7 14.81 16.29 -4.49
N LEU A 8 14.63 15.00 -4.16
CA LEU A 8 13.49 14.57 -3.36
C LEU A 8 13.74 14.97 -1.88
N PRO A 9 12.84 15.75 -1.26
CA PRO A 9 12.99 16.11 0.13
C PRO A 9 12.79 14.87 1.00
N LEU A 10 13.63 14.68 2.02
CA LEU A 10 13.49 13.59 3.01
C LEU A 10 12.07 13.56 3.61
N ALA A 11 11.45 14.74 3.74
CA ALA A 11 10.07 14.90 4.17
C ALA A 11 9.04 14.18 3.27
N ALA A 12 9.27 14.10 1.95
CA ALA A 12 8.36 13.38 1.06
C ALA A 12 8.57 11.86 1.19
N LEU A 13 9.82 11.40 1.31
CA LEU A 13 10.13 9.98 1.49
C LEU A 13 9.57 9.40 2.78
N GLN A 14 9.61 10.14 3.91
CA GLN A 14 8.97 9.69 5.16
C GLN A 14 7.46 9.51 4.99
N TRP A 15 6.78 10.40 4.25
CA TRP A 15 5.33 10.36 4.10
C TRP A 15 4.91 9.25 3.14
N LEU A 16 5.69 9.04 2.07
CA LEU A 16 5.51 7.90 1.19
C LEU A 16 5.72 6.58 1.93
N GLY A 17 6.80 6.45 2.71
CA GLY A 17 7.07 5.25 3.49
C GLY A 17 6.04 4.96 4.58
N LEU A 18 5.38 5.99 5.11
CA LEU A 18 4.37 5.85 6.15
C LEU A 18 2.97 5.57 5.58
N LEU A 19 2.56 6.28 4.52
CA LEU A 19 1.16 6.32 4.06
C LEU A 19 0.89 5.51 2.80
N ALA A 20 1.89 5.15 2.00
CA ALA A 20 1.65 4.45 0.74
C ALA A 20 0.98 3.08 0.97
N ALA A 21 1.50 2.27 1.89
CA ALA A 21 0.95 0.94 2.15
C ALA A 21 -0.46 0.98 2.82
N PRO A 22 -0.74 1.83 3.83
CA PRO A 22 -2.10 2.01 4.36
C PRO A 22 -3.11 2.47 3.31
N ALA A 23 -2.74 3.44 2.47
CA ALA A 23 -3.62 3.93 1.41
C ALA A 23 -3.88 2.85 0.35
N ALA A 24 -2.86 2.07 0.00
CA ALA A 24 -2.97 0.94 -0.92
C ALA A 24 -3.92 -0.14 -0.39
N VAL A 25 -3.76 -0.57 0.86
CA VAL A 25 -4.69 -1.53 1.51
C VAL A 25 -6.12 -1.00 1.49
N LEU A 26 -6.34 0.24 1.94
CA LEU A 26 -7.69 0.79 2.02
C LEU A 26 -8.37 0.88 0.64
N SER A 27 -7.63 1.34 -0.38
CA SER A 27 -8.15 1.41 -1.74
C SER A 27 -8.48 0.02 -2.30
N GLN A 28 -7.66 -0.99 -2.02
CA GLN A 28 -7.94 -2.38 -2.38
C GLN A 28 -9.23 -2.89 -1.71
N GLN A 29 -9.40 -2.67 -0.40
CA GLN A 29 -10.60 -3.11 0.32
C GLN A 29 -11.88 -2.45 -0.23
N ILE A 30 -11.85 -1.14 -0.45
CA ILE A 30 -13.00 -0.39 -0.99
C ILE A 30 -13.34 -0.91 -2.39
N PHE A 31 -12.32 -1.16 -3.21
CA PHE A 31 -12.51 -1.69 -4.54
C PHE A 31 -13.09 -3.11 -4.53
N GLY A 32 -12.61 -3.98 -3.65
CA GLY A 32 -13.16 -5.32 -3.44
C GLY A 32 -14.64 -5.31 -3.06
N VAL A 33 -15.03 -4.41 -2.15
CA VAL A 33 -16.45 -4.21 -1.77
C VAL A 33 -17.26 -3.72 -2.97
N ALA A 34 -16.77 -2.74 -3.73
CA ALA A 34 -17.45 -2.23 -4.91
C ALA A 34 -17.68 -3.31 -5.98
N LEU A 35 -16.67 -4.15 -6.24
CA LEU A 35 -16.80 -5.28 -7.18
C LEU A 35 -17.80 -6.33 -6.69
N THR A 36 -17.84 -6.58 -5.38
CA THR A 36 -18.81 -7.51 -4.78
C THR A 36 -20.24 -6.99 -4.94
N LEU A 37 -20.46 -5.70 -4.65
CA LEU A 37 -21.76 -5.05 -4.84
C LEU A 37 -22.18 -5.02 -6.31
N ALA A 38 -21.25 -4.79 -7.23
CA ALA A 38 -21.52 -4.79 -8.67
C ALA A 38 -21.92 -6.18 -9.20
N GLN A 39 -21.33 -7.25 -8.67
CA GLN A 39 -21.71 -8.61 -9.08
C GLN A 39 -23.04 -9.07 -8.47
N CYS A 40 -23.27 -8.79 -7.18
CA CYS A 40 -24.42 -9.37 -6.48
C CYS A 40 -25.71 -8.53 -6.62
N ASN A 41 -25.61 -7.24 -6.97
CA ASN A 41 -26.80 -6.41 -7.18
C ASN A 41 -27.44 -6.65 -8.56
N ALA A 42 -28.78 -6.66 -8.64
CA ALA A 42 -29.52 -6.88 -9.88
C ALA A 42 -29.19 -5.84 -10.97
N ALA A 43 -28.96 -4.59 -10.58
CA ALA A 43 -28.57 -3.52 -11.49
C ALA A 43 -27.13 -3.66 -12.04
N GLY A 44 -26.24 -4.33 -11.31
CA GLY A 44 -24.83 -4.49 -11.72
C GLY A 44 -24.57 -5.75 -12.55
N ARG A 45 -25.43 -6.78 -12.44
CA ARG A 45 -25.34 -8.00 -13.27
C ARG A 45 -25.33 -7.76 -14.77
N SER A 46 -25.95 -6.67 -15.24
CA SER A 46 -25.95 -6.31 -16.67
C SER A 46 -24.58 -5.86 -17.20
N TRP A 47 -23.64 -5.49 -16.33
CA TRP A 47 -22.34 -4.94 -16.73
C TRP A 47 -21.29 -6.02 -17.03
N GLN A 48 -21.55 -7.29 -16.70
CA GLN A 48 -20.67 -8.45 -16.99
C GLN A 48 -19.18 -8.19 -16.69
N LEU A 49 -18.89 -7.58 -15.54
CA LEU A 49 -17.53 -7.15 -15.19
C LEU A 49 -16.61 -8.37 -14.94
N PRO A 50 -15.39 -8.39 -15.50
CA PRO A 50 -14.43 -9.46 -15.25
C PRO A 50 -13.76 -9.29 -13.88
N VAL A 51 -14.48 -9.62 -12.82
CA VAL A 51 -14.05 -9.31 -11.43
C VAL A 51 -12.73 -9.96 -11.04
N HIS A 52 -12.45 -11.18 -11.49
CA HIS A 52 -11.14 -11.81 -11.23
C HIS A 52 -9.99 -11.03 -11.87
N ALA A 53 -10.16 -10.51 -13.08
CA ALA A 53 -9.12 -9.70 -13.74
C ALA A 53 -8.97 -8.33 -13.07
N LEU A 54 -10.08 -7.69 -12.70
CA LEU A 54 -10.08 -6.38 -12.03
C LEU A 54 -9.47 -6.45 -10.62
N SER A 55 -9.84 -7.46 -9.83
CA SER A 55 -9.27 -7.69 -8.50
C SER A 55 -7.77 -7.98 -8.57
N ALA A 56 -7.34 -8.87 -9.48
CA ALA A 56 -5.92 -9.14 -9.69
C ALA A 56 -5.13 -7.88 -10.09
N ALA A 57 -5.70 -7.05 -10.97
CA ALA A 57 -5.10 -5.77 -11.35
C ALA A 57 -5.01 -4.80 -10.16
N ALA A 58 -6.07 -4.69 -9.36
CA ALA A 58 -6.08 -3.85 -8.16
C ALA A 58 -5.05 -4.31 -7.13
N THR A 59 -4.93 -5.62 -6.88
CA THR A 59 -3.90 -6.18 -6.01
C THR A 59 -2.50 -5.88 -6.53
N ALA A 60 -2.25 -6.06 -7.83
CA ALA A 60 -0.95 -5.76 -8.41
C ALA A 60 -0.57 -4.29 -8.22
N VAL A 61 -1.50 -3.37 -8.47
CA VAL A 61 -1.29 -1.93 -8.26
C VAL A 61 -1.04 -1.62 -6.79
N ALA A 62 -1.86 -2.15 -5.88
CA ALA A 62 -1.70 -1.94 -4.44
C ALA A 62 -0.37 -2.49 -3.93
N ALA A 63 0.05 -3.67 -4.40
CA ALA A 63 1.33 -4.28 -4.04
C ALA A 63 2.52 -3.44 -4.51
N VAL A 64 2.48 -2.91 -5.74
CA VAL A 64 3.51 -2.00 -6.24
C VAL A 64 3.60 -0.74 -5.38
N VAL A 65 2.47 -0.12 -5.03
CA VAL A 65 2.43 1.08 -4.19
C VAL A 65 2.99 0.80 -2.80
N ALA A 66 2.60 -0.32 -2.18
CA ALA A 66 3.12 -0.72 -0.88
C ALA A 66 4.63 -1.04 -0.92
N ALA A 67 5.10 -1.70 -1.98
CA ALA A 67 6.53 -1.96 -2.20
C ALA A 67 7.34 -0.66 -2.35
N LEU A 68 6.81 0.33 -3.08
CA LEU A 68 7.42 1.67 -3.15
C LEU A 68 7.47 2.35 -1.78
N GLY A 69 6.46 2.13 -0.92
CA GLY A 69 6.47 2.55 0.48
C GLY A 69 7.61 1.91 1.28
N VAL A 70 7.78 0.60 1.17
CA VAL A 70 8.91 -0.12 1.81
C VAL A 70 10.25 0.43 1.35
N ILE A 71 10.43 0.61 0.04
CA ILE A 71 11.67 1.17 -0.52
C ILE A 71 11.90 2.59 0.01
N ALA A 72 10.87 3.45 0.05
CA ALA A 72 11.00 4.80 0.57
C ALA A 72 11.40 4.82 2.06
N ALA A 73 10.85 3.92 2.88
CA ALA A 73 11.22 3.77 4.28
C ALA A 73 12.67 3.31 4.46
N VAL A 74 13.12 2.33 3.67
CA VAL A 74 14.52 1.87 3.66
C VAL A 74 15.48 3.00 3.29
N LEU A 75 15.17 3.76 2.24
CA LEU A 75 15.99 4.89 1.80
C LEU A 75 16.03 6.01 2.85
N ALA A 76 14.91 6.28 3.52
CA ALA A 76 14.86 7.26 4.62
C ALA A 76 15.68 6.80 5.84
N LEU A 77 15.66 5.50 6.15
CA LEU A 77 16.45 4.93 7.23
C LEU A 77 17.95 4.99 6.92
N GLN A 78 18.35 4.59 5.71
CA GLN A 78 19.75 4.68 5.27
C GLN A 78 20.25 6.12 5.28
N ALA A 79 19.42 7.09 4.87
CA ALA A 79 19.78 8.51 4.90
C ALA A 79 19.90 9.08 6.33
N THR A 80 19.40 8.37 7.35
CA THR A 80 19.42 8.80 8.76
C THR A 80 20.22 7.85 9.67
N ALA A 81 20.94 6.88 9.11
CA ALA A 81 21.62 5.81 9.85
C ALA A 81 22.78 6.27 10.77
N GLY A 82 23.21 7.52 10.67
CA GLY A 82 24.25 8.12 11.52
C GLY A 82 23.73 9.20 12.48
N VAL A 83 22.43 9.26 12.70
CA VAL A 83 21.78 10.25 13.57
C VAL A 83 21.55 9.59 14.93
N GLU A 84 22.11 10.16 16.01
CA GLU A 84 21.81 9.73 17.37
C GLU A 84 20.29 9.74 17.63
N ASP A 85 19.75 8.75 18.35
CA ASP A 85 18.31 8.62 18.64
C ASP A 85 17.71 9.86 19.32
N GLN A 86 18.53 10.69 19.96
CA GLN A 86 18.15 11.94 20.62
C GLN A 86 18.60 13.20 19.88
N ALA A 87 19.00 13.10 18.61
CA ALA A 87 19.40 14.27 17.82
C ALA A 87 18.26 15.30 17.74
N ALA A 88 18.62 16.57 17.89
CA ALA A 88 17.68 17.68 17.79
C ALA A 88 16.89 17.60 16.47
N PRO A 89 15.58 17.91 16.44
CA PRO A 89 14.77 17.91 15.21
C PRO A 89 15.44 18.80 14.15
N PRO A 90 15.40 18.45 12.84
CA PRO A 90 14.50 17.53 12.13
C PRO A 90 14.90 16.05 11.88
N PRO A 91 16.16 15.57 11.99
CA PRO A 91 16.53 14.22 11.54
C PRO A 91 15.99 13.08 12.42
N GLY A 92 15.90 13.24 13.75
CA GLY A 92 15.37 12.20 14.64
C GLY A 92 13.92 11.79 14.34
N ARG A 93 13.07 12.77 13.94
CA ARG A 93 11.68 12.49 13.53
C ARG A 93 11.62 11.63 12.26
N VAL A 94 12.46 11.92 11.28
CA VAL A 94 12.51 11.16 10.03
C VAL A 94 12.97 9.74 10.28
N HIS A 95 13.95 9.55 11.16
CA HIS A 95 14.44 8.23 11.57
C HIS A 95 13.32 7.39 12.22
N PHE A 96 12.65 7.94 13.22
CA PHE A 96 11.52 7.27 13.89
C PHE A 96 10.42 6.87 12.90
N LEU A 97 9.99 7.79 12.04
CA LEU A 97 8.96 7.51 11.04
C LEU A 97 9.41 6.50 9.99
N ALA A 98 10.71 6.47 9.63
CA ALA A 98 11.27 5.46 8.75
C ALA A 98 11.22 4.07 9.39
N VAL A 99 11.53 3.94 10.68
CA VAL A 99 11.41 2.67 11.43
C VAL A 99 9.96 2.19 11.47
N VAL A 100 9.01 3.08 11.77
CA VAL A 100 7.57 2.75 11.75
C VAL A 100 7.12 2.35 10.34
N GLY A 101 7.54 3.08 9.31
CA GLY A 101 7.22 2.74 7.91
C GLY A 101 7.77 1.36 7.52
N LEU A 102 8.95 1.00 8.01
CA LEU A 102 9.62 -0.27 7.72
C LEU A 102 8.99 -1.45 8.46
N THR A 103 8.32 -1.24 9.59
CA THR A 103 7.56 -2.30 10.27
C THR A 103 6.14 -2.45 9.69
N VAL A 104 5.45 -1.34 9.45
CA VAL A 104 4.04 -1.34 9.02
C VAL A 104 3.89 -1.69 7.54
N SER A 105 4.70 -1.11 6.65
CA SER A 105 4.56 -1.31 5.20
C SER A 105 4.70 -2.77 4.73
N PRO A 106 5.68 -3.57 5.19
CA PRO A 106 5.77 -4.98 4.76
C PRO A 106 4.63 -5.82 5.33
N LEU A 107 4.14 -5.51 6.54
CA LEU A 107 2.97 -6.17 7.11
C LEU A 107 1.73 -5.94 6.22
N LEU A 108 1.52 -4.69 5.80
CA LEU A 108 0.40 -4.33 4.93
C LEU A 108 0.57 -4.86 3.50
N LEU A 109 1.80 -4.96 3.00
CA LEU A 109 2.08 -5.63 1.74
C LEU A 109 1.70 -7.12 1.81
N ALA A 110 2.01 -7.80 2.92
CA ALA A 110 1.59 -9.18 3.13
C ALA A 110 0.06 -9.32 3.17
N VAL A 111 -0.64 -8.39 3.82
CA VAL A 111 -2.11 -8.33 3.83
C VAL A 111 -2.68 -8.12 2.42
N ILE A 112 -2.12 -7.19 1.64
CA ILE A 112 -2.51 -6.93 0.24
C ILE A 112 -2.44 -8.21 -0.59
N LEU A 113 -1.32 -8.92 -0.50
CA LEU A 113 -1.09 -10.15 -1.25
C LEU A 113 -2.03 -11.25 -0.79
N MET A 114 -2.17 -11.43 0.53
CA MET A 114 -3.06 -12.43 1.11
C MET A 114 -4.52 -12.22 0.66
N ASP A 115 -5.00 -10.98 0.69
CA ASP A 115 -6.35 -10.62 0.25
C ASP A 115 -6.53 -10.87 -1.26
N GLY A 116 -5.56 -10.48 -2.09
CA GLY A 116 -5.59 -10.74 -3.53
C GLY A 116 -5.61 -12.22 -3.89
N PHE A 117 -4.86 -13.07 -3.16
CA PHE A 117 -4.95 -14.52 -3.32
C PHE A 117 -6.32 -15.07 -2.90
N GLY A 118 -6.94 -14.50 -1.86
CA GLY A 118 -8.26 -14.90 -1.37
C GLY A 118 -9.37 -14.78 -2.42
N VAL A 119 -9.29 -13.80 -3.32
CA VAL A 119 -10.29 -13.60 -4.38
C VAL A 119 -10.41 -14.80 -5.32
N GLY A 120 -9.33 -15.58 -5.49
CA GLY A 120 -9.35 -16.79 -6.33
C GLY A 120 -10.17 -17.95 -5.73
N PHE A 121 -10.44 -17.93 -4.42
CA PHE A 121 -11.10 -19.03 -3.70
C PHE A 121 -12.52 -18.69 -3.24
N HIS A 122 -13.00 -17.48 -3.47
CA HIS A 122 -14.34 -17.07 -3.06
C HIS A 122 -15.36 -17.24 -4.18
N GLU A 123 -16.38 -18.06 -3.91
CA GLU A 123 -17.58 -18.11 -4.74
C GLU A 123 -18.45 -16.88 -4.47
N ALA A 124 -18.59 -16.02 -5.48
CA ALA A 124 -19.36 -14.78 -5.36
C ALA A 124 -20.86 -15.06 -5.13
N CYS A 125 -21.48 -14.26 -4.25
CA CYS A 125 -22.92 -14.18 -4.03
C CYS A 125 -23.63 -15.41 -3.42
N ARG A 126 -22.94 -16.23 -2.62
CA ARG A 126 -23.56 -17.29 -1.80
C ARG A 126 -24.01 -16.83 -0.39
N GLN A 127 -24.31 -15.54 -0.17
CA GLN A 127 -25.01 -15.15 1.06
C GLN A 127 -26.49 -15.47 0.91
N SER A 128 -26.89 -16.62 1.48
CA SER A 128 -28.30 -17.02 1.68
C SER A 128 -28.97 -16.17 2.74
#